data_AF-A0A1Z5KS27-F1
#
_entry.id   AF-A0A1Z5KS27-F1
#
_cell.length_a   1.000
_cell.length_b   1.000
_cell.length_c   1.000
_cell.angle_alpha   90.00
_cell.angle_beta   90.00
_cell.angle_gamma   90.00
#
_symmetry.space_group_name_H-M   'P 1'
#
loop_
_entity.id
_entity.type
_entity.pdbx_description
1 polymer ?
#
loop_
_entity_poly.entity_id
_entity_poly.type
_entity_poly.pdbx_seq_one_letter_code
_entity_poly.pdbx_strand_id
1 'polypeptide(L)'
;MVFYCILDAVRGEPKLPDGPTRLPPYFPVEPAGCESHAQKLFSCLTDEATSRARDMEKAGFHKSYFDDVKVHVDEKAAQIAANDPTLPQPGDNPLDVCRTQIAFYQRCCDRELKKRKNWMLTEPFRVQEEYRYQKNVSP
;
A
#
# COMPACT_ATOMS: atom_id res chain seq x y z
N MET A 1 -23.22 8.25 15.15
CA MET A 1 -22.29 8.57 14.04
C MET A 1 -21.52 9.89 14.23
N VAL A 2 -22.04 10.87 14.98
CA VAL A 2 -21.41 12.22 15.12
C VAL A 2 -20.21 12.28 16.07
N PHE A 3 -20.15 11.44 17.11
CA PHE A 3 -19.05 11.47 18.09
C PHE A 3 -17.67 11.07 17.54
N TYR A 4 -17.62 10.26 16.47
CA TYR A 4 -16.35 9.81 15.88
C TYR A 4 -15.67 10.90 15.05
N CYS A 5 -16.44 11.73 14.33
CA CYS A 5 -15.90 12.87 13.58
C CYS A 5 -15.23 13.90 14.48
N ILE A 6 -15.78 14.13 15.68
CA ILE A 6 -15.23 15.10 16.65
C ILE A 6 -13.91 14.59 17.25
N LEU A 7 -13.81 13.29 17.56
CA LEU A 7 -12.57 12.68 18.05
C LEU A 7 -11.42 12.72 17.03
N ASP A 8 -11.74 12.65 15.74
CA ASP A 8 -10.72 12.74 14.69
C ASP A 8 -10.24 14.18 14.44
N ALA A 9 -11.12 15.18 14.58
CA ALA A 9 -10.73 16.59 14.53
C ALA A 9 -9.79 17.00 15.68
N VAL A 10 -9.95 16.40 16.87
CA VAL A 10 -9.12 16.73 18.06
C VAL A 10 -7.75 16.06 18.03
N ARG A 11 -7.59 14.92 17.34
CA ARG A 11 -6.33 14.15 17.29
C ARG A 11 -5.35 14.58 16.18
N GLY A 12 -5.70 15.57 15.37
CA GLY A 12 -4.87 16.03 14.25
C GLY A 12 -4.75 15.02 13.10
N GLU A 13 -4.09 15.45 12.03
CA GLU A 13 -3.81 14.61 10.86
C GLU A 13 -2.90 13.43 11.26
N PRO A 14 -3.28 12.18 10.93
CA PRO A 14 -2.43 11.03 11.16
C PRO A 14 -1.15 11.12 10.33
N LYS A 15 -0.01 11.03 11.00
CA LYS A 15 1.30 10.94 10.36
C LYS A 15 1.84 9.53 10.57
N LEU A 16 2.41 8.95 9.51
CA LEU A 16 3.20 7.72 9.65
C LEU A 16 4.45 8.01 10.50
N PRO A 17 4.93 7.01 11.27
CA PRO A 17 6.18 7.12 12.01
C PRO A 17 7.35 7.45 11.07
N ASP A 18 8.38 8.09 11.63
CA ASP A 18 9.60 8.42 10.89
C ASP A 18 10.28 7.13 10.40
N GLY A 19 10.50 7.04 9.08
CA GLY A 19 10.96 5.82 8.42
C GLY A 19 10.47 5.68 6.97
N PRO A 20 10.90 4.61 6.28
CA PRO A 20 10.47 4.33 4.91
C PRO A 20 8.97 4.04 4.89
N THR A 21 8.24 4.68 3.97
CA THR A 21 6.79 4.48 3.84
C THR A 21 6.50 3.02 3.45
N ARG A 22 5.79 2.30 4.32
CA ARG A 22 5.41 0.90 4.09
C ARG A 22 3.92 0.73 4.33
N LEU A 23 3.32 -0.18 3.57
CA LEU A 23 1.95 -0.61 3.82
C LEU A 23 1.90 -1.41 5.13
N PRO A 24 0.80 -1.31 5.91
CA PRO A 24 0.64 -2.08 7.13
C PRO A 24 0.51 -3.59 6.82
N PRO A 25 0.87 -4.47 7.77
CA PRO A 25 0.94 -5.93 7.53
C PRO A 25 -0.41 -6.59 7.25
N TYR A 26 -1.50 -5.95 7.64
CA TYR A 26 -2.87 -6.40 7.39
C TYR A 26 -3.46 -5.85 6.08
N PHE A 27 -2.71 -5.06 5.31
CA PHE A 27 -3.15 -4.69 3.97
C PHE A 27 -3.26 -5.96 3.09
N PRO A 28 -4.30 -6.15 2.24
CA PRO A 28 -5.32 -5.19 1.79
C PRO A 28 -6.69 -5.34 2.50
N VAL A 29 -6.73 -5.49 3.82
CA VAL A 29 -8.00 -5.68 4.56
C VAL A 29 -8.86 -4.41 4.57
N GLU A 30 -10.16 -4.53 4.34
CA GLU A 30 -11.12 -3.43 4.38
C GLU A 30 -12.15 -3.67 5.50
N PRO A 31 -11.90 -3.19 6.74
CA PRO A 31 -12.83 -3.37 7.83
C PRO A 31 -14.06 -2.48 7.67
N ALA A 32 -15.22 -2.99 8.11
CA ALA A 32 -16.50 -2.28 7.98
C ALA A 32 -16.44 -0.93 8.70
N GLY A 33 -16.60 0.15 7.94
CA GLY A 33 -16.49 1.54 8.42
C GLY A 33 -15.19 2.26 8.03
N CYS A 34 -14.24 1.59 7.37
CA CYS A 34 -13.02 2.22 6.82
C CYS A 34 -12.99 2.27 5.29
N GLU A 35 -14.10 1.94 4.62
CA GLU A 35 -14.19 1.76 3.16
C GLU A 35 -13.68 2.99 2.39
N SER A 36 -14.08 4.19 2.80
CA SER A 36 -13.64 5.43 2.14
C SER A 36 -12.13 5.68 2.22
N HIS A 37 -11.49 5.30 3.32
CA HIS A 37 -10.04 5.42 3.49
C HIS A 37 -9.31 4.33 2.71
N ALA A 38 -9.86 3.11 2.69
CA ALA A 38 -9.34 2.01 1.89
C ALA A 38 -9.40 2.35 0.39
N GLN A 39 -10.55 2.79 -0.11
CA GLN A 39 -10.72 3.19 -1.52
C GLN A 39 -9.76 4.29 -1.94
N LYS A 40 -9.59 5.34 -1.11
CA LYS A 40 -8.62 6.42 -1.39
C LYS A 40 -7.17 5.93 -1.40
N LEU A 41 -6.84 4.97 -0.52
CA LEU A 41 -5.53 4.35 -0.54
C LEU A 41 -5.35 3.52 -1.81
N PHE A 42 -6.31 2.66 -2.13
CA PHE A 42 -6.25 1.84 -3.34
C PHE A 42 -6.16 2.67 -4.61
N SER A 43 -6.95 3.74 -4.75
CA SER A 43 -6.88 4.63 -5.91
C SER A 43 -5.51 5.31 -6.03
N CYS A 44 -4.96 5.78 -4.92
CA CYS A 44 -3.61 6.35 -4.91
C CYS A 44 -2.56 5.30 -5.32
N LEU A 45 -2.68 4.08 -4.81
CA LEU A 45 -1.77 2.99 -5.15
C LEU A 45 -1.88 2.59 -6.63
N THR A 46 -3.09 2.52 -7.19
CA THR A 46 -3.30 2.08 -8.58
C THR A 46 -2.88 3.11 -9.61
N ASP A 47 -2.88 4.39 -9.26
CA ASP A 47 -2.64 5.48 -10.20
C ASP A 47 -1.29 6.16 -9.94
N GLU A 48 -1.14 6.78 -8.77
CA GLU A 48 0.01 7.65 -8.46
C GLU A 48 1.25 6.84 -8.08
N ALA A 49 1.11 5.85 -7.21
CA ALA A 49 2.26 5.03 -6.80
C ALA A 49 2.75 4.13 -7.94
N THR A 50 1.85 3.58 -8.76
CA THR A 50 2.21 2.76 -9.93
C THR A 50 2.85 3.59 -11.05
N SER A 51 2.35 4.80 -11.32
CA SER A 51 2.98 5.68 -12.31
C SER A 51 4.39 6.06 -11.88
N ARG A 52 4.58 6.45 -10.62
CA ARG A 52 5.91 6.74 -10.07
C ARG A 52 6.82 5.52 -10.08
N ALA A 53 6.31 4.34 -9.72
CA ALA A 53 7.08 3.10 -9.81
C ALA A 53 7.52 2.80 -11.26
N ARG A 54 6.64 2.99 -12.25
CA ARG A 54 6.98 2.85 -13.68
C ARG A 54 8.02 3.87 -14.12
N ASP A 55 7.94 5.11 -13.66
CA ASP A 55 8.93 6.14 -13.99
C ASP A 55 10.30 5.83 -13.37
N MET A 56 10.31 5.27 -12.16
CA MET A 56 11.53 4.76 -11.53
C MET A 56 12.13 3.55 -12.25
N GLU A 57 11.30 2.62 -12.71
CA GLU A 57 11.75 1.47 -13.52
C GLU A 57 12.33 1.95 -14.86
N LYS A 58 11.67 2.91 -15.54
CA LYS A 58 12.17 3.50 -16.80
C LYS A 58 13.48 4.25 -16.60
N ALA A 59 13.64 4.96 -15.49
CA ALA A 59 14.87 5.67 -15.16
C ALA A 59 16.00 4.72 -14.69
N GLY A 60 15.69 3.43 -14.52
CA GLY A 60 16.65 2.41 -14.11
C GLY A 60 16.97 2.40 -12.62
N PHE A 61 16.15 3.02 -11.79
CA PHE A 61 16.36 3.11 -10.34
C PHE A 61 15.81 1.92 -9.55
N HIS A 62 14.91 1.13 -10.14
CA HIS A 62 14.39 -0.09 -9.54
C HIS A 62 14.58 -1.29 -10.46
N LYS A 63 14.84 -2.47 -9.87
CA LYS A 63 14.81 -3.73 -10.60
C LYS A 63 13.35 -4.04 -10.94
N SER A 64 13.07 -4.29 -12.21
CA SER A 64 11.78 -4.83 -12.63
C SER A 64 11.50 -6.13 -11.88
N TYR A 65 10.23 -6.35 -11.52
CA TYR A 65 9.79 -7.61 -10.94
C TYR A 65 9.87 -8.80 -11.92
N PHE A 66 9.96 -8.51 -13.21
CA PHE A 66 10.15 -9.50 -14.27
C PHE A 66 11.64 -9.60 -14.61
N ASP A 67 12.21 -10.79 -14.40
CA ASP A 67 13.63 -11.10 -14.66
C ASP A 67 14.05 -10.87 -16.11
N ASP A 68 13.08 -10.94 -17.04
CA ASP A 68 13.30 -10.79 -18.48
C ASP A 68 13.49 -9.32 -18.91
N VAL A 69 13.14 -8.37 -18.04
CA VAL A 69 13.30 -6.94 -18.33
C VAL A 69 14.69 -6.50 -17.88
N LYS A 70 15.63 -6.47 -18.83
CA LYS A 70 16.97 -5.92 -18.61
C LYS A 70 16.89 -4.41 -18.44
N VAL A 71 16.90 -3.95 -17.19
CA VAL A 71 16.96 -2.52 -16.85
C VAL A 71 18.36 -2.01 -17.18
N HIS A 72 18.49 -1.21 -18.23
CA HIS A 72 19.71 -0.46 -18.51
C HIS A 72 19.63 0.86 -17.74
N VAL A 73 20.60 1.11 -16.85
CA VAL A 73 20.73 2.41 -16.17
C VAL A 73 21.27 3.40 -17.19
N ASP A 74 20.39 4.20 -17.78
CA ASP A 74 20.80 5.29 -18.64
C ASP A 74 21.43 6.39 -17.79
N GLU A 75 22.77 6.44 -17.74
CA GLU A 75 23.53 7.43 -16.94
C GLU A 75 23.12 8.88 -17.24
N LYS A 76 22.67 9.16 -18.48
CA LYS A 76 22.14 10.46 -18.88
C LYS A 76 20.75 10.74 -18.31
N ALA A 77 19.87 9.74 -18.23
CA ALA A 77 18.56 9.89 -17.59
C ALA A 77 18.71 10.09 -16.08
N ALA A 78 19.68 9.40 -15.46
CA ALA A 78 20.01 9.59 -14.06
C ALA A 78 20.55 11.01 -13.77
N GLN A 79 21.35 11.58 -14.68
CA GLN A 79 21.83 12.97 -14.55
C GLN A 79 20.73 14.02 -14.79
N ILE A 80 19.76 13.76 -15.66
CA ILE A 80 18.61 14.65 -15.86
C ILE A 80 17.69 14.59 -14.64
N ALA A 81 17.42 13.40 -14.11
CA ALA A 81 16.65 13.22 -12.86
C ALA A 81 17.33 13.87 -11.65
N ALA A 82 18.66 13.94 -11.61
CA ALA A 82 19.39 14.63 -10.54
C ALA A 82 19.21 16.16 -10.55
N ASN A 83 18.81 16.76 -11.68
CA ASN A 83 18.67 18.21 -11.85
C ASN A 83 17.21 18.70 -11.81
N ASP A 84 16.22 17.80 -11.87
CA ASP A 84 14.80 18.14 -11.79
C ASP A 84 14.17 17.55 -10.51
N PRO A 85 13.69 18.37 -9.56
CA PRO A 85 13.09 17.88 -8.31
C PRO A 85 11.75 17.17 -8.53
N THR A 86 11.17 17.21 -9.73
CA THR A 86 9.92 16.52 -10.04
C THR A 86 10.13 15.07 -10.50
N LEU A 87 11.35 14.70 -10.88
CA LEU A 87 11.70 13.35 -11.30
C LEU A 87 12.07 12.47 -10.10
N PRO A 88 11.73 11.16 -10.13
CA PRO A 88 12.02 10.29 -9.02
C PRO A 88 13.53 10.08 -8.86
N GLN A 89 14.03 10.16 -7.62
CA GLN A 89 15.45 10.05 -7.32
C GLN A 89 15.86 8.61 -6.97
N PRO A 90 17.16 8.26 -7.11
CA PRO A 90 17.66 6.98 -6.63
C PRO A 90 17.43 6.84 -5.12
N GLY A 91 16.67 5.81 -4.71
CA GLY A 91 16.33 5.56 -3.30
C GLY A 91 14.99 6.11 -2.84
N ASP A 92 14.24 6.80 -3.71
CA ASP A 92 12.86 7.20 -3.43
C ASP A 92 11.95 5.97 -3.23
N ASN A 93 10.89 6.15 -2.44
CA ASN A 93 9.86 5.15 -2.29
C ASN A 93 8.60 5.58 -3.06
N PRO A 94 8.09 4.78 -4.02
CA PRO A 94 6.88 5.12 -4.77
C PRO A 94 5.65 5.30 -3.87
N LEU A 95 5.65 4.69 -2.67
CA LEU A 95 4.58 4.82 -1.70
C LEU A 95 4.55 6.17 -0.98
N ASP A 96 5.61 6.98 -1.07
CA ASP A 96 5.68 8.29 -0.39
C ASP A 96 4.59 9.25 -0.86
N VAL A 97 4.14 9.12 -2.11
CA VAL A 97 3.02 9.91 -2.66
C VAL A 97 1.71 9.61 -1.91
N CYS A 98 1.52 8.34 -1.53
CA CYS A 98 0.34 7.87 -0.81
C CYS A 98 0.51 7.88 0.72
N ARG A 99 1.58 8.48 1.26
CA ARG A 99 1.92 8.43 2.69
C ARG A 99 0.77 8.89 3.57
N THR A 100 0.10 9.98 3.21
CA THR A 100 -1.04 10.51 3.98
C THR A 100 -2.20 9.52 4.00
N GLN A 101 -2.54 8.93 2.85
CA GLN A 101 -3.62 7.97 2.67
C GLN A 101 -3.34 6.68 3.45
N ILE A 102 -2.09 6.21 3.43
CA ILE A 102 -1.63 5.07 4.24
C ILE A 102 -1.83 5.36 5.73
N ALA A 103 -1.47 6.56 6.20
CA ALA A 103 -1.63 6.93 7.61
C ALA A 103 -3.12 6.97 8.05
N PHE A 104 -4.01 7.49 7.19
CA PHE A 104 -5.46 7.47 7.45
C PHE A 104 -6.02 6.05 7.46
N TYR A 105 -5.64 5.23 6.48
CA TYR A 105 -6.04 3.83 6.40
C TYR A 105 -5.58 3.05 7.63
N GLN A 106 -4.32 3.21 8.03
CA GLN A 106 -3.74 2.53 9.19
C GLN A 106 -4.47 2.92 10.48
N ARG A 107 -4.67 4.23 10.71
CA ARG A 107 -5.41 4.72 11.88
C ARG A 107 -6.84 4.19 11.95
N CYS A 108 -7.51 4.05 10.81
CA CYS A 108 -8.86 3.51 10.76
C CYS A 108 -8.86 2.01 11.07
N CYS A 109 -7.99 1.24 10.40
CA CYS A 109 -7.88 -0.20 10.57
C CYS A 109 -7.47 -0.58 12.01
N ASP A 110 -6.52 0.12 12.62
CA ASP A 110 -6.08 -0.12 13.99
C ASP A 110 -7.20 0.04 15.03
N ARG A 111 -8.23 0.85 14.72
CA ARG A 111 -9.43 1.04 15.55
C ARG A 111 -10.53 0.05 15.23
N GLU A 112 -10.78 -0.20 13.95
CA GLU A 112 -11.92 -1.00 13.50
C GLU A 112 -11.64 -2.50 13.58
N LEU A 113 -10.42 -2.97 13.32
CA LEU A 113 -10.07 -4.40 13.38
C LEU A 113 -10.21 -5.00 14.78
N LYS A 114 -10.12 -4.18 15.83
CA LYS A 114 -10.32 -4.62 17.22
C LYS A 114 -11.79 -4.83 17.59
N LYS A 115 -12.73 -4.39 16.75
CA LYS A 115 -14.16 -4.46 17.05
C LYS A 115 -14.74 -5.80 16.63
N ARG A 116 -15.66 -6.33 17.43
CA ARG A 116 -16.33 -7.62 17.21
C ARG A 116 -16.98 -7.75 15.82
N LYS A 117 -17.47 -6.66 15.22
CA LYS A 117 -18.05 -6.68 13.88
C LYS A 117 -17.05 -7.06 12.77
N ASN A 118 -15.75 -6.88 13.01
CA ASN A 118 -14.67 -7.16 12.05
C ASN A 118 -13.87 -8.41 12.40
N TRP A 119 -14.35 -9.23 13.35
CA TRP A 119 -13.64 -10.41 13.86
C TRP A 119 -13.26 -11.43 12.76
N MET A 120 -14.07 -11.55 11.71
CA MET A 120 -13.79 -12.44 10.57
C MET A 120 -12.52 -12.04 9.80
N LEU A 121 -12.10 -10.77 9.86
CA LEU A 121 -10.92 -10.29 9.17
C LEU A 121 -9.63 -10.53 9.98
N THR A 122 -9.76 -10.86 11.26
CA THR A 122 -8.63 -11.09 12.18
C THR A 122 -8.39 -12.55 12.48
N GLU A 123 -9.40 -13.41 12.30
CA GLU A 123 -9.22 -14.84 12.47
C GLU A 123 -8.62 -15.45 11.19
N PRO A 124 -7.57 -16.29 11.28
CA PRO A 124 -7.20 -17.12 10.16
C PRO A 124 -8.38 -18.06 9.89
N PHE A 125 -9.07 -17.88 8.77
CA PHE A 125 -10.14 -18.79 8.35
C PHE A 125 -9.61 -20.22 8.47
N ARG A 126 -10.18 -21.00 9.41
CA ARG A 126 -9.96 -22.44 9.43
C ARG A 126 -10.64 -22.99 8.18
N VAL A 127 -9.87 -23.12 7.10
CA VAL A 127 -10.30 -23.87 5.92
C VAL A 127 -10.63 -25.27 6.42
N GLN A 128 -11.87 -25.73 6.20
CA GLN A 128 -12.23 -27.13 6.47
C GLN A 128 -11.25 -28.01 5.68
N GLU A 129 -10.62 -28.98 6.35
CA GLU A 129 -9.59 -29.84 5.75
C GLU A 129 -10.05 -30.56 4.47
N GLU A 130 -11.36 -30.67 4.27
CA GLU A 130 -12.04 -31.19 3.09
C GLU A 130 -11.63 -30.49 1.77
N TYR A 131 -11.29 -29.19 1.83
CA TYR A 131 -10.83 -28.43 0.65
C TYR A 131 -9.30 -28.46 0.48
N ARG A 132 -8.56 -29.10 1.40
CA ARG A 132 -7.09 -29.09 1.39
C ARG A 132 -6.50 -30.05 0.35
N TYR A 133 -7.26 -31.07 -0.08
CA TYR A 133 -6.82 -32.05 -1.07
C TYR A 133 -7.95 -32.50 -2.00
N GLN A 134 -8.32 -31.66 -2.98
CA GLN A 134 -8.68 -32.20 -4.30
C GLN A 134 -7.41 -32.24 -5.15
N LYS A 135 -6.48 -33.13 -4.80
CA LYS A 135 -5.34 -33.47 -5.64
C LYS A 135 -5.42 -34.94 -5.98
N ASN A 136 -5.70 -35.19 -7.26
CA ASN A 136 -5.49 -36.42 -8.01
C ASN A 136 -6.68 -37.40 -8.03
N VAL A 137 -7.74 -37.03 -8.74
CA VAL A 137 -8.49 -38.03 -9.52
C VAL A 137 -8.26 -37.70 -10.99
N SER A 138 -7.30 -38.38 -11.60
CA SER A 138 -7.19 -38.48 -13.04
C SER A 138 -7.30 -39.98 -13.39
N PRO A 139 -8.23 -40.37 -14.28
CA PRO A 139 -8.43 -41.76 -14.70
C PRO A 139 -7.25 -42.33 -15.49
#